data_AF-A0A137P8S5-F1
#
_entry.id   AF-A0A137P8S5-F1
#
_cell.length_a   1.000
_cell.length_b   1.000
_cell.length_c   1.000
_cell.angle_alpha   90.00
_cell.angle_beta   90.00
_cell.angle_gamma   90.00
#
_symmetry.space_group_name_H-M   'P 1'
#
loop_
_entity.id
_entity.type
_entity.pdbx_description
1 polymer ?
#
loop_
_entity_poly.entity_id
_entity_poly.type
_entity_poly.pdbx_seq_one_letter_code
_entity_poly.pdbx_strand_id
1 'polypeptide(L)'
;MSEKQPLIPFKPKRNKFSSKWVEFYVTRQLELSTLVLCLMGLAYYFEVPYSKYLFEIQAELPDGRYVKDILDCWYVLFWTVFFIMFRAFFTEKVFEPLGLHYGIKDDLTLLKFKEQSLLVLYYCLSWGLGFYIYTKVDYFFDFEAIWRGYPNKIYLPLFKKYFLGQMGFWASQFYFIQIEFKRKDHFMMCVHHVITFTLLVTGYYFNYSAFGHVILLLMDLPDIFLSLAKSLKYIGFKLICDIIFVIFFIIWIVNRHFLFGYLLYSVAVHPLNYRDIEWNPAEGVYFTRPIQIFFLIVMGGLELLLILWFKMILKVVISVINGANADDIRSDDEEEEEEEVVVVDEKSETNDVKERVPSPKGSPKTELKQE
;
A
#
# COMPACT_ATOMS: atom_id res chain seq x y z
N MET A 1 6.36 30.40 -29.44
CA MET A 1 5.68 29.25 -28.81
C MET A 1 6.69 28.12 -28.76
N SER A 2 7.34 27.92 -27.62
CA SER A 2 8.25 26.79 -27.41
C SER A 2 7.39 25.55 -27.16
N GLU A 3 7.48 24.62 -28.10
CA GLU A 3 6.88 23.29 -28.03
C GLU A 3 7.57 22.55 -26.87
N LYS A 4 6.88 22.43 -25.72
CA LYS A 4 7.36 21.61 -24.60
C LYS A 4 7.39 20.16 -25.10
N GLN A 5 8.58 19.60 -25.26
CA GLN A 5 8.74 18.16 -25.40
C GLN A 5 7.99 17.47 -24.24
N PRO A 6 7.16 16.46 -24.52
CA PRO A 6 6.57 15.67 -23.45
C PRO A 6 7.71 15.06 -22.63
N LEU A 7 7.72 15.37 -21.33
CA LEU A 7 8.61 14.74 -20.36
C LEU A 7 8.44 13.22 -20.52
N ILE A 8 9.54 12.56 -20.86
CA ILE A 8 9.61 11.11 -20.99
C ILE A 8 9.19 10.55 -19.63
N PRO A 9 8.18 9.67 -19.54
CA PRO A 9 7.81 9.06 -18.27
C PRO A 9 9.06 8.37 -17.70
N PHE A 10 9.30 8.57 -16.40
CA PHE A 10 10.36 7.92 -15.66
C PHE A 10 10.44 6.45 -16.06
N LYS A 11 11.54 6.08 -16.73
CA LYS A 11 11.85 4.68 -17.00
C LYS A 11 12.52 4.15 -15.75
N PRO A 12 11.88 3.27 -14.97
CA PRO A 12 12.58 2.56 -13.91
C PRO A 12 13.84 1.92 -14.52
N LYS A 13 15.03 2.27 -14.00
CA LYS A 13 16.28 1.63 -14.42
C LYS A 13 16.09 0.12 -14.30
N ARG A 14 16.43 -0.59 -15.39
CA ARG A 14 16.16 -2.00 -15.64
C ARG A 14 16.31 -2.84 -14.37
N ASN A 15 15.18 -3.21 -13.78
CA ASN A 15 15.15 -4.40 -12.96
C ASN A 15 15.38 -5.58 -13.91
N LYS A 16 16.41 -6.40 -13.67
CA LYS A 16 16.90 -7.47 -14.58
C LYS A 16 15.84 -8.53 -14.91
N PHE A 17 14.67 -8.44 -14.29
CA PHE A 17 13.53 -9.36 -14.37
C PHE A 17 12.22 -8.75 -14.95
N SER A 18 12.19 -7.49 -15.38
CA SER A 18 10.96 -6.91 -15.97
C SER A 18 10.74 -7.44 -17.39
N SER A 19 9.76 -8.34 -17.54
CA SER A 19 9.28 -8.73 -18.88
C SER A 19 8.69 -7.49 -19.57
N LYS A 20 8.81 -7.37 -20.90
CA LYS A 20 8.22 -6.26 -21.68
C LYS A 20 6.73 -6.00 -21.36
N TRP A 21 6.02 -7.02 -20.92
CA TRP A 21 4.62 -6.93 -20.49
C TRP A 21 4.44 -6.13 -19.20
N VAL A 22 5.31 -6.33 -18.21
CA VAL A 22 5.26 -5.59 -16.95
C VAL A 22 5.50 -4.10 -17.20
N GLU A 23 6.51 -3.77 -18.00
CA GLU A 23 6.78 -2.38 -18.42
C GLU A 23 5.57 -1.76 -19.14
N PHE A 24 4.93 -2.50 -20.05
CA PHE A 24 3.72 -2.04 -20.74
C PHE A 24 2.56 -1.75 -19.77
N TYR A 25 2.30 -2.64 -18.79
CA TYR A 25 1.23 -2.43 -17.83
C TYR A 25 1.50 -1.25 -16.89
N VAL A 26 2.72 -1.13 -16.39
CA VAL A 26 3.11 -0.05 -15.46
C VAL A 26 3.05 1.31 -16.15
N THR A 27 3.55 1.42 -17.39
CA THR A 27 3.57 2.70 -18.13
C THR A 27 2.19 3.16 -18.62
N ARG A 28 1.20 2.25 -18.69
CA ARG A 28 -0.15 2.56 -19.17
C ARG A 28 -1.23 2.30 -18.12
N GLN A 29 -0.84 2.35 -16.85
CA GLN A 29 -1.73 2.00 -15.74
C GLN A 29 -2.98 2.89 -15.73
N LEU A 30 -2.82 4.20 -15.96
CA LEU A 30 -3.93 5.15 -15.99
C LEU A 30 -4.90 4.84 -17.14
N GLU A 31 -4.42 4.63 -18.36
CA GLU A 31 -5.28 4.37 -19.52
C GLU A 31 -6.00 3.03 -19.41
N LEU A 32 -5.28 1.97 -18.99
CA LEU A 32 -5.86 0.63 -18.89
C LEU A 32 -6.94 0.56 -17.80
N SER A 33 -6.66 1.11 -16.62
CA SER A 33 -7.64 1.12 -15.53
C SER A 33 -8.85 2.01 -15.85
N THR A 34 -8.63 3.15 -16.50
CA THR A 34 -9.71 4.02 -17.00
C THR A 34 -10.56 3.28 -18.03
N LEU A 35 -9.95 2.58 -18.99
CA LEU A 35 -10.66 1.79 -19.99
C LEU A 35 -11.54 0.73 -19.32
N VAL A 36 -11.02 -0.01 -18.33
CA VAL A 36 -11.78 -1.02 -17.60
C VAL A 36 -12.98 -0.39 -16.87
N LEU A 37 -12.79 0.75 -16.19
CA LEU A 37 -13.89 1.47 -15.53
C LEU A 37 -14.94 1.98 -16.53
N CYS A 38 -14.51 2.48 -17.69
CA CYS A 38 -15.44 2.87 -18.76
C CYS A 38 -16.23 1.66 -19.28
N LEU A 39 -15.60 0.50 -19.45
CA LEU A 39 -16.28 -0.73 -19.84
C LEU A 39 -17.27 -1.20 -18.77
N MET A 40 -16.90 -1.12 -17.50
CA MET A 40 -17.82 -1.38 -16.38
C MET A 40 -19.03 -0.43 -16.43
N GLY A 41 -18.78 0.86 -16.66
CA GLY A 41 -19.84 1.89 -16.77
C GLY A 41 -20.75 1.69 -17.98
N LEU A 42 -20.20 1.30 -19.14
CA LEU A 42 -20.99 0.94 -20.31
C LEU A 42 -21.82 -0.32 -20.07
N ALA A 43 -21.23 -1.34 -19.40
CA ALA A 43 -21.97 -2.53 -19.03
C ALA A 43 -23.16 -2.21 -18.11
N TYR A 44 -22.98 -1.27 -17.17
CA TYR A 44 -24.07 -0.76 -16.33
C TYR A 44 -25.12 -0.01 -17.14
N TYR A 45 -24.70 0.91 -18.01
CA TYR A 45 -25.59 1.70 -18.85
C TYR A 45 -26.45 0.85 -19.79
N PHE A 46 -25.88 -0.20 -20.37
CA PHE A 46 -26.59 -1.15 -21.22
C PHE A 46 -27.27 -2.29 -20.45
N GLU A 47 -27.33 -2.20 -19.11
CA GLU A 47 -27.99 -3.18 -18.23
C GLU A 47 -27.51 -4.62 -18.45
N VAL A 48 -26.22 -4.80 -18.77
CA VAL A 48 -25.61 -6.13 -18.91
C VAL A 48 -25.80 -6.90 -17.59
N PRO A 49 -26.16 -8.19 -17.62
CA PRO A 49 -26.36 -8.96 -16.40
C PRO A 49 -25.21 -8.80 -15.40
N TYR A 50 -25.53 -8.69 -14.12
CA TYR A 50 -24.60 -8.49 -12.99
C TYR A 50 -23.88 -7.12 -12.93
N SER A 51 -23.95 -6.27 -13.96
CA SER A 51 -23.24 -4.98 -13.99
C SER A 51 -23.67 -4.02 -12.88
N LYS A 52 -24.94 -4.03 -12.46
CA LYS A 52 -25.43 -3.22 -11.33
C LYS A 52 -24.71 -3.49 -10.02
N TYR A 53 -24.22 -4.71 -9.82
CA TYR A 53 -23.50 -5.09 -8.60
C TYR A 53 -22.11 -4.45 -8.49
N LEU A 54 -21.58 -3.90 -9.59
CA LEU A 54 -20.33 -3.12 -9.56
C LEU A 54 -20.52 -1.75 -8.90
N PHE A 55 -21.70 -1.14 -9.03
CA PHE A 55 -21.93 0.26 -8.65
C PHE A 55 -22.84 0.42 -7.41
N GLU A 56 -23.58 -0.62 -7.05
CA GLU A 56 -24.54 -0.59 -5.94
C GLU A 56 -24.13 -1.58 -4.84
N ILE A 57 -24.46 -1.24 -3.59
CA ILE A 57 -24.29 -2.16 -2.45
C ILE A 57 -25.52 -3.07 -2.33
N GLN A 58 -25.32 -4.32 -1.93
CA GLN A 58 -26.34 -5.37 -2.07
C GLN A 58 -27.13 -5.63 -0.79
N ALA A 59 -28.27 -6.32 -0.90
CA ALA A 59 -29.09 -6.75 0.23
C ALA A 59 -29.58 -5.62 1.15
N GLU A 60 -30.31 -4.66 0.56
CA GLU A 60 -31.04 -3.62 1.29
C GLU A 60 -32.25 -4.19 2.03
N LEU A 61 -32.45 -3.76 3.27
CA LEU A 61 -33.60 -4.05 4.11
C LEU A 61 -34.68 -2.97 3.93
N PRO A 62 -35.95 -3.24 4.28
CA PRO A 62 -37.05 -2.27 4.13
C PRO A 62 -36.86 -0.94 4.87
N ASP A 63 -35.97 -0.89 5.86
CA ASP A 63 -35.65 0.30 6.64
C ASP A 63 -34.43 1.08 6.09
N GLY A 64 -33.92 0.71 4.91
CA GLY A 64 -32.77 1.34 4.25
C GLY A 64 -31.41 0.93 4.83
N ARG A 65 -31.36 -0.01 5.77
CA ARG A 65 -30.10 -0.63 6.24
C ARG A 65 -29.73 -1.82 5.36
N TYR A 66 -28.52 -2.34 5.52
CA TYR A 66 -28.00 -3.39 4.66
C TYR A 66 -27.49 -4.58 5.46
N VAL A 67 -27.58 -5.78 4.88
CA VAL A 67 -26.88 -6.97 5.38
C VAL A 67 -25.75 -7.35 4.42
N LYS A 68 -24.90 -8.30 4.79
CA LYS A 68 -23.85 -8.80 3.90
C LYS A 68 -24.44 -9.65 2.76
N ASP A 69 -23.82 -9.58 1.58
CA ASP A 69 -24.17 -10.39 0.42
C ASP A 69 -22.90 -10.87 -0.32
N ILE A 70 -22.96 -12.02 -0.98
CA ILE A 70 -21.83 -12.52 -1.79
C ILE A 70 -21.59 -11.65 -3.03
N LEU A 71 -22.63 -11.01 -3.54
CA LEU A 71 -22.57 -10.11 -4.69
C LEU A 71 -21.84 -8.80 -4.36
N ASP A 72 -21.60 -8.49 -3.08
CA ASP A 72 -20.72 -7.38 -2.66
C ASP A 72 -19.30 -7.51 -3.23
N CYS A 73 -18.86 -8.71 -3.63
CA CYS A 73 -17.59 -8.92 -4.32
C CYS A 73 -17.45 -8.11 -5.62
N TRP A 74 -18.55 -7.88 -6.35
CA TRP A 74 -18.54 -7.03 -7.55
C TRP A 74 -18.26 -5.56 -7.18
N TYR A 75 -18.85 -5.09 -6.08
CA TYR A 75 -18.60 -3.74 -5.57
C TYR A 75 -17.14 -3.57 -5.13
N VAL A 76 -16.57 -4.59 -4.47
CA VAL A 76 -15.14 -4.65 -4.14
C VAL A 76 -14.26 -4.64 -5.39
N LEU A 77 -14.64 -5.37 -6.45
CA LEU A 77 -13.92 -5.38 -7.72
C LEU A 77 -13.91 -3.98 -8.38
N PHE A 78 -15.05 -3.31 -8.42
CA PHE A 78 -15.14 -1.93 -8.90
C PHE A 78 -14.16 -1.01 -8.15
N TRP A 79 -14.21 -1.03 -6.81
CA TRP A 79 -13.32 -0.20 -5.99
C TRP A 79 -11.85 -0.58 -6.16
N THR A 80 -11.53 -1.85 -6.37
CA THR A 80 -10.16 -2.31 -6.67
C THR A 80 -9.62 -1.64 -7.94
N VAL A 81 -10.38 -1.67 -9.04
CA VAL A 81 -9.97 -1.02 -10.30
C VAL A 81 -9.96 0.51 -10.15
N PHE A 82 -10.93 1.07 -9.41
CA PHE A 82 -10.97 2.48 -9.09
C PHE A 82 -9.68 2.93 -8.38
N PHE A 83 -9.19 2.19 -7.38
CA PHE A 83 -7.97 2.56 -6.67
C PHE A 83 -6.70 2.42 -7.53
N ILE A 84 -6.67 1.50 -8.49
CA ILE A 84 -5.60 1.39 -9.50
C ILE A 84 -5.55 2.66 -10.37
N MET A 85 -6.71 3.12 -10.84
CA MET A 85 -6.84 4.35 -11.63
C MET A 85 -6.54 5.59 -10.78
N PHE A 86 -7.11 5.67 -9.57
CA PHE A 86 -6.91 6.75 -8.61
C PHE A 86 -5.43 6.96 -8.32
N ARG A 87 -4.69 5.89 -8.01
CA ARG A 87 -3.25 5.96 -7.78
C ARG A 87 -2.53 6.57 -8.98
N ALA A 88 -2.70 5.99 -10.17
CA ALA A 88 -2.02 6.45 -11.38
C ALA A 88 -2.35 7.92 -11.70
N PHE A 89 -3.62 8.30 -11.60
CA PHE A 89 -4.06 9.67 -11.84
C PHE A 89 -3.38 10.66 -10.88
N PHE A 90 -3.45 10.41 -9.57
CA PHE A 90 -2.91 11.35 -8.59
C PHE A 90 -1.38 11.39 -8.60
N THR A 91 -0.69 10.26 -8.79
CA THR A 91 0.78 10.28 -8.89
C THR A 91 1.26 11.05 -10.12
N GLU A 92 0.68 10.80 -11.29
CA GLU A 92 1.14 11.42 -12.55
C GLU A 92 0.60 12.85 -12.76
N LYS A 93 -0.66 13.11 -12.41
CA LYS A 93 -1.34 14.38 -12.78
C LYS A 93 -1.35 15.40 -11.67
N VAL A 94 -1.13 15.00 -10.42
CA VAL A 94 -1.19 15.90 -9.26
C VAL A 94 0.16 16.00 -8.56
N PHE A 95 0.70 14.89 -8.06
CA PHE A 95 1.90 14.92 -7.23
C PHE A 95 3.20 15.06 -8.03
N GLU A 96 3.26 14.58 -9.26
CA GLU A 96 4.42 14.80 -10.14
C GLU A 96 4.64 16.29 -10.46
N PRO A 97 3.66 17.05 -10.98
CA PRO A 97 3.79 18.49 -11.15
C PRO A 97 4.12 19.23 -9.84
N LEU A 98 3.54 18.78 -8.72
CA LEU A 98 3.78 19.39 -7.41
C LEU A 98 5.23 19.19 -6.95
N GLY A 99 5.77 17.98 -7.07
CA GLY A 99 7.16 17.68 -6.70
C GLY A 99 8.16 18.47 -7.55
N LEU A 100 7.91 18.56 -8.86
CA LEU A 100 8.70 19.37 -9.78
C LEU A 100 8.62 20.87 -9.44
N HIS A 101 7.43 21.35 -9.04
CA HIS A 101 7.25 22.75 -8.61
C HIS A 101 8.06 23.08 -7.34
N TYR A 102 8.15 22.15 -6.40
CA TYR A 102 9.02 22.28 -5.22
C TYR A 102 10.51 22.03 -5.51
N GLY A 103 10.88 21.80 -6.78
CA GLY A 103 12.27 21.75 -7.21
C GLY A 103 12.95 20.39 -7.07
N ILE A 104 12.19 19.29 -6.90
CA ILE A 104 12.74 17.93 -6.93
C ILE A 104 13.21 17.64 -8.36
N LYS A 105 14.51 17.39 -8.54
CA LYS A 105 15.14 17.08 -9.84
C LYS A 105 15.51 15.62 -10.00
N ASP A 106 15.76 14.94 -8.90
CA ASP A 106 16.11 13.53 -8.88
C ASP A 106 14.84 12.69 -9.06
N ASP A 107 14.86 11.80 -10.04
CA ASP A 107 13.69 11.01 -10.43
C ASP A 107 13.25 10.03 -9.32
N LEU A 108 14.21 9.48 -8.58
CA LEU A 108 13.94 8.55 -7.48
C LEU A 108 13.26 9.25 -6.31
N THR A 109 13.79 10.41 -5.91
CA THR A 109 13.21 11.28 -4.89
C THR A 109 11.81 11.75 -5.32
N LEU A 110 11.63 12.07 -6.60
CA LEU A 110 10.32 12.43 -7.14
C LEU A 110 9.34 11.26 -7.06
N LEU A 111 9.77 10.04 -7.38
CA LEU A 111 8.95 8.82 -7.22
C LEU A 111 8.54 8.62 -5.76
N LYS A 112 9.51 8.62 -4.84
CA LYS A 112 9.26 8.49 -3.39
C LYS A 112 8.28 9.57 -2.89
N PHE A 113 8.44 10.82 -3.33
CA PHE A 113 7.54 11.92 -2.98
C PHE A 113 6.11 11.70 -3.50
N LYS A 114 5.96 11.26 -4.75
CA LYS A 114 4.63 10.99 -5.35
C LYS A 114 3.89 9.91 -4.55
N GLU A 115 4.59 8.83 -4.21
CA GLU A 115 3.99 7.71 -3.46
C GLU A 115 3.60 8.11 -2.04
N GLN A 116 4.50 8.79 -1.30
CA GLN A 116 4.18 9.23 0.06
C GLN A 116 3.06 10.27 0.08
N SER A 117 3.02 11.19 -0.88
CA SER A 117 1.97 12.20 -0.96
C SER A 117 0.61 11.61 -1.30
N LEU A 118 0.57 10.56 -2.14
CA LEU A 118 -0.64 9.79 -2.37
C LEU A 118 -1.14 9.09 -1.10
N LEU A 119 -0.24 8.50 -0.32
CA LEU A 119 -0.60 7.87 0.96
C LEU A 119 -1.18 8.88 1.95
N VAL A 120 -0.61 10.10 2.04
CA VAL A 120 -1.20 11.18 2.85
C VAL A 120 -2.63 11.48 2.42
N LEU A 121 -2.86 11.67 1.11
CA LEU A 121 -4.20 11.95 0.58
C LEU A 121 -5.18 10.82 0.90
N TYR A 122 -4.78 9.57 0.62
CA TYR A 122 -5.62 8.41 0.84
C TYR A 122 -5.95 8.24 2.33
N TYR A 123 -4.95 8.21 3.21
CA TYR A 123 -5.18 7.97 4.63
C TYR A 123 -5.94 9.11 5.29
N CYS A 124 -5.75 10.37 4.90
CA CYS A 124 -6.57 11.47 5.40
C CYS A 124 -8.06 11.30 5.04
N LEU A 125 -8.37 10.91 3.80
CA LEU A 125 -9.74 10.68 3.34
C LEU A 125 -10.35 9.42 3.99
N SER A 126 -9.62 8.30 3.98
CA SER A 126 -10.00 7.02 4.57
C SER A 126 -10.26 7.17 6.08
N TRP A 127 -9.29 7.70 6.81
CA TRP A 127 -9.37 7.85 8.25
C TRP A 127 -10.42 8.90 8.63
N GLY A 128 -10.52 10.02 7.90
CA GLY A 128 -11.53 11.04 8.16
C GLY A 128 -12.96 10.49 8.00
N LEU A 129 -13.21 9.74 6.92
CA LEU A 129 -14.51 9.10 6.70
C LEU A 129 -14.78 7.99 7.73
N GLY A 130 -13.79 7.14 8.01
CA GLY A 130 -13.89 6.10 9.03
C GLY A 130 -14.19 6.69 10.40
N PHE A 131 -13.47 7.73 10.82
CA PHE A 131 -13.66 8.38 12.10
C PHE A 131 -15.05 9.05 12.18
N TYR A 132 -15.51 9.67 11.10
CA TYR A 132 -16.89 10.17 11.03
C TYR A 132 -17.90 9.03 11.27
N ILE A 133 -17.75 7.89 10.60
CA ILE A 133 -18.61 6.72 10.82
C ILE A 133 -18.48 6.20 12.26
N TYR A 134 -17.28 6.25 12.84
CA TYR A 134 -17.02 5.83 14.22
C TYR A 134 -17.83 6.64 15.24
N THR A 135 -18.05 7.93 14.99
CA THR A 135 -18.92 8.76 15.83
C THR A 135 -20.42 8.41 15.75
N LYS A 136 -20.82 7.56 14.80
CA LYS A 136 -22.23 7.21 14.51
C LYS A 136 -22.61 5.78 14.90
N VAL A 137 -21.67 5.00 15.42
CA VAL A 137 -21.88 3.60 15.81
C VAL A 137 -21.84 3.44 17.33
N ASP A 138 -22.49 2.40 17.84
CA ASP A 138 -22.71 2.20 19.28
C ASP A 138 -21.44 1.85 20.08
N TYR A 139 -20.32 1.62 19.40
CA TYR A 139 -19.02 1.26 19.98
C TYR A 139 -17.98 2.39 19.91
N PHE A 140 -18.43 3.64 19.84
CA PHE A 140 -17.58 4.81 19.92
C PHE A 140 -16.89 4.89 21.30
N PHE A 141 -15.55 4.79 21.33
CA PHE A 141 -14.72 4.70 22.52
C PHE A 141 -15.08 3.57 23.52
N ASP A 142 -15.86 2.57 23.10
CA ASP A 142 -16.25 1.43 23.93
C ASP A 142 -16.02 0.12 23.16
N PHE A 143 -14.88 -0.52 23.42
CA PHE A 143 -14.54 -1.81 22.80
C PHE A 143 -15.40 -2.97 23.30
N GLU A 144 -15.99 -2.87 24.47
CA GLU A 144 -16.90 -3.91 24.99
C GLU A 144 -18.27 -3.83 24.33
N ALA A 145 -18.70 -2.63 23.92
CA ALA A 145 -19.89 -2.46 23.09
C ALA A 145 -19.82 -3.24 21.77
N ILE A 146 -18.61 -3.50 21.26
CA ILE A 146 -18.42 -4.34 20.07
C ILE A 146 -18.93 -5.77 20.33
N TRP A 147 -18.60 -6.34 21.50
CA TRP A 147 -19.08 -7.67 21.90
C TRP A 147 -20.57 -7.68 22.22
N ARG A 148 -21.09 -6.63 22.87
CA ARG A 148 -22.54 -6.49 23.13
C ARG A 148 -23.35 -6.43 21.84
N GLY A 149 -22.82 -5.77 20.81
CA GLY A 149 -23.45 -5.65 19.49
C GLY A 149 -23.19 -6.83 18.55
N TYR A 150 -22.39 -7.84 18.95
CA TYR A 150 -22.10 -9.00 18.12
C TYR A 150 -23.27 -10.01 18.13
N PRO A 151 -23.70 -10.55 16.97
CA PRO A 151 -23.14 -10.37 15.63
C PRO A 151 -23.56 -9.06 14.94
N ASN A 152 -22.60 -8.38 14.29
CA ASN A 152 -22.86 -7.18 13.51
C ASN A 152 -23.44 -7.53 12.13
N LYS A 153 -24.75 -7.73 12.06
CA LYS A 153 -25.44 -8.17 10.82
C LYS A 153 -25.98 -7.05 9.96
N ILE A 154 -26.30 -5.92 10.58
CA ILE A 154 -27.03 -4.82 9.97
C ILE A 154 -26.10 -3.60 9.93
N TYR A 155 -25.95 -3.03 8.74
CA TYR A 155 -25.03 -1.94 8.46
C TYR A 155 -25.79 -0.70 8.03
N LEU A 156 -25.32 0.46 8.49
CA LEU A 156 -25.67 1.73 7.86
C LEU A 156 -25.13 1.76 6.42
N PRO A 157 -25.83 2.41 5.47
CA PRO A 157 -25.41 2.46 4.06
C PRO A 157 -23.96 2.95 3.91
N LEU A 158 -23.61 4.01 4.64
CA LEU A 158 -22.28 4.60 4.60
C LEU A 158 -21.20 3.67 5.18
N PHE A 159 -21.52 2.96 6.27
CA PHE A 159 -20.61 1.97 6.86
C PHE A 159 -20.31 0.86 5.86
N LYS A 160 -21.34 0.29 5.22
CA LYS A 160 -21.16 -0.79 4.25
C LYS A 160 -20.34 -0.32 3.05
N LYS A 161 -20.66 0.84 2.46
CA LYS A 161 -19.87 1.42 1.35
C LYS A 161 -18.41 1.64 1.73
N TYR A 162 -18.17 2.24 2.90
CA TYR A 162 -16.81 2.44 3.41
C TYR A 162 -16.09 1.10 3.57
N PHE A 163 -16.66 0.13 4.28
CA PHE A 163 -16.01 -1.14 4.59
C PHE A 163 -15.69 -1.95 3.31
N LEU A 164 -16.61 -2.01 2.35
CA LEU A 164 -16.36 -2.66 1.05
C LEU A 164 -15.34 -1.88 0.21
N GLY A 165 -15.37 -0.55 0.24
CA GLY A 165 -14.36 0.30 -0.40
C GLY A 165 -12.96 0.05 0.14
N GLN A 166 -12.82 -0.07 1.47
CA GLN A 166 -11.56 -0.44 2.11
C GLN A 166 -11.07 -1.82 1.66
N MET A 167 -11.97 -2.80 1.54
CA MET A 167 -11.61 -4.10 0.95
C MET A 167 -11.12 -3.97 -0.50
N GLY A 168 -11.72 -3.10 -1.31
CA GLY A 168 -11.25 -2.80 -2.66
C GLY A 168 -9.87 -2.14 -2.69
N PHE A 169 -9.61 -1.20 -1.78
CA PHE A 169 -8.29 -0.60 -1.63
C PHE A 169 -7.25 -1.67 -1.27
N TRP A 170 -7.49 -2.48 -0.25
CA TRP A 170 -6.56 -3.52 0.18
C TRP A 170 -6.37 -4.62 -0.87
N ALA A 171 -7.41 -4.95 -1.64
CA ALA A 171 -7.28 -5.81 -2.82
C ALA A 171 -6.35 -5.21 -3.88
N SER A 172 -6.42 -3.89 -4.12
CA SER A 172 -5.54 -3.21 -5.07
C SER A 172 -4.07 -3.21 -4.63
N GLN A 173 -3.79 -3.28 -3.31
CA GLN A 173 -2.41 -3.36 -2.80
C GLN A 173 -1.69 -4.64 -3.21
N PHE A 174 -2.42 -5.76 -3.40
CA PHE A 174 -1.81 -6.97 -3.96
C PHE A 174 -1.31 -6.79 -5.39
N TYR A 175 -1.94 -5.92 -6.17
CA TYR A 175 -1.44 -5.57 -7.49
C TYR A 175 -0.17 -4.70 -7.36
N PHE A 176 -0.21 -3.66 -6.51
CA PHE A 176 0.91 -2.72 -6.35
C PHE A 176 2.18 -3.39 -5.83
N ILE A 177 2.09 -4.26 -4.81
CA ILE A 177 3.28 -4.90 -4.26
C ILE A 177 4.03 -5.77 -5.28
N GLN A 178 3.38 -6.23 -6.36
CA GLN A 178 4.02 -7.03 -7.41
C GLN A 178 4.72 -6.17 -8.47
N ILE A 179 4.28 -4.92 -8.65
CA ILE A 179 4.81 -4.01 -9.67
C ILE A 179 5.79 -2.97 -9.08
N GLU A 180 5.68 -2.67 -7.78
CA GLU A 180 6.59 -1.78 -7.07
C GLU A 180 7.97 -2.42 -6.89
N PHE A 181 8.99 -1.56 -6.74
CA PHE A 181 10.33 -2.01 -6.40
C PHE A 181 10.34 -2.71 -5.03
N LYS A 182 11.12 -3.79 -4.95
CA LYS A 182 11.24 -4.57 -3.72
C LYS A 182 12.17 -3.86 -2.75
N ARG A 183 11.59 -3.28 -1.70
CA ARG A 183 12.32 -2.71 -0.56
C ARG A 183 12.80 -3.78 0.41
N LYS A 184 13.69 -3.43 1.35
CA LYS A 184 14.21 -4.36 2.39
C LYS A 184 13.12 -5.04 3.22
N ASP A 185 12.00 -4.35 3.42
CA ASP A 185 10.85 -4.84 4.18
C ASP A 185 9.76 -5.46 3.29
N HIS A 186 10.03 -5.73 2.00
CA HIS A 186 9.06 -6.27 1.05
C HIS A 186 8.38 -7.55 1.54
N PHE A 187 9.14 -8.49 2.14
CA PHE A 187 8.55 -9.70 2.72
C PHE A 187 7.59 -9.38 3.88
N MET A 188 7.99 -8.49 4.79
CA MET A 188 7.15 -8.06 5.91
C MET A 188 5.88 -7.35 5.42
N MET A 189 6.00 -6.49 4.40
CA MET A 189 4.86 -5.83 3.75
C MET A 189 3.94 -6.84 3.06
N CYS A 190 4.47 -7.85 2.37
CA CYS A 190 3.66 -8.92 1.76
C CYS A 190 2.85 -9.70 2.81
N VAL A 191 3.52 -10.14 3.90
CA VAL A 191 2.84 -10.81 5.02
C VAL A 191 1.78 -9.90 5.64
N HIS A 192 2.06 -8.61 5.79
CA HIS A 192 1.10 -7.63 6.27
C HIS A 192 -0.13 -7.49 5.38
N HIS A 193 0.02 -7.41 4.05
CA HIS A 193 -1.11 -7.35 3.13
C HIS A 193 -1.96 -8.63 3.19
N VAL A 194 -1.34 -9.80 3.32
CA VAL A 194 -2.06 -11.06 3.54
C VAL A 194 -2.85 -11.02 4.84
N ILE A 195 -2.24 -10.60 5.95
CA ILE A 195 -2.87 -10.52 7.26
C ILE A 195 -4.03 -9.51 7.26
N THR A 196 -3.80 -8.29 6.81
CA THR A 196 -4.81 -7.21 6.81
C THR A 196 -6.00 -7.54 5.92
N PHE A 197 -5.76 -8.05 4.70
CA PHE A 197 -6.85 -8.46 3.82
C PHE A 197 -7.62 -9.66 4.39
N THR A 198 -6.92 -10.61 5.02
CA THR A 198 -7.56 -11.73 5.73
C THR A 198 -8.46 -11.22 6.86
N LEU A 199 -8.02 -10.26 7.68
CA LEU A 199 -8.82 -9.67 8.75
C LEU A 199 -10.08 -8.97 8.22
N LEU A 200 -9.98 -8.23 7.11
CA LEU A 200 -11.14 -7.58 6.50
C LEU A 200 -12.16 -8.58 5.95
N VAL A 201 -11.71 -9.53 5.12
CA VAL A 201 -12.59 -10.52 4.47
C VAL A 201 -13.25 -11.41 5.52
N THR A 202 -12.47 -11.99 6.44
CA THR A 202 -13.01 -12.85 7.48
C THR A 202 -13.83 -12.06 8.51
N GLY A 203 -13.45 -10.80 8.78
CA GLY A 203 -14.23 -9.89 9.62
C GLY A 203 -15.62 -9.62 9.04
N TYR A 204 -15.73 -9.39 7.73
CA TYR A 204 -17.02 -9.27 7.05
C TYR A 204 -17.80 -10.59 7.05
N TYR A 205 -17.12 -11.69 6.72
CA TYR A 205 -17.74 -13.00 6.61
C TYR A 205 -18.31 -13.50 7.95
N PHE A 206 -17.61 -13.31 9.07
CA PHE A 206 -18.02 -13.78 10.39
C PHE A 206 -18.81 -12.74 11.22
N ASN A 207 -19.22 -11.62 10.62
CA ASN A 207 -19.95 -10.51 11.28
C ASN A 207 -19.15 -9.81 12.40
N TYR A 208 -17.83 -9.71 12.24
CA TYR A 208 -16.90 -8.96 13.10
C TYR A 208 -16.49 -7.60 12.49
N SER A 209 -17.27 -7.03 11.57
CA SER A 209 -16.90 -5.80 10.86
C SER A 209 -16.63 -4.60 11.77
N ALA A 210 -17.22 -4.54 12.97
CA ALA A 210 -16.89 -3.51 13.95
C ALA A 210 -15.43 -3.59 14.43
N PHE A 211 -14.89 -4.80 14.64
CA PHE A 211 -13.45 -4.99 14.89
C PHE A 211 -12.63 -4.50 13.70
N GLY A 212 -13.00 -4.90 12.48
CA GLY A 212 -12.32 -4.46 11.27
C GLY A 212 -12.29 -2.93 11.13
N HIS A 213 -13.40 -2.26 11.45
CA HIS A 213 -13.49 -0.81 11.40
C HIS A 213 -12.54 -0.13 12.40
N VAL A 214 -12.50 -0.61 13.65
CA VAL A 214 -11.55 -0.12 14.66
C VAL A 214 -10.12 -0.37 14.22
N ILE A 215 -9.80 -1.57 13.71
CA ILE A 215 -8.45 -1.91 13.25
C ILE A 215 -8.02 -0.93 12.14
N LEU A 216 -8.87 -0.65 11.16
CA LEU A 216 -8.57 0.33 10.11
C LEU A 216 -8.22 1.72 10.69
N LEU A 217 -8.99 2.20 11.67
CA LEU A 217 -8.74 3.51 12.29
C LEU A 217 -7.40 3.57 13.04
N LEU A 218 -7.07 2.51 13.77
CA LEU A 218 -5.83 2.42 14.54
C LEU A 218 -4.61 2.27 13.63
N MET A 219 -4.74 1.55 12.52
CA MET A 219 -3.63 1.32 11.58
C MET A 219 -3.36 2.55 10.70
N ASP A 220 -4.41 3.19 10.16
CA ASP A 220 -4.28 4.29 9.20
C ASP A 220 -3.75 5.59 9.83
N LEU A 221 -4.11 5.90 11.09
CA LEU A 221 -3.78 7.20 11.70
C LEU A 221 -2.27 7.48 11.79
N PRO A 222 -1.41 6.59 12.33
CA PRO A 222 0.03 6.80 12.32
C PRO A 222 0.61 6.99 10.90
N ASP A 223 0.06 6.31 9.89
CA ASP A 223 0.61 6.33 8.54
C ASP A 223 0.39 7.67 7.83
N ILE A 224 -0.65 8.43 8.21
CA ILE A 224 -0.80 9.84 7.78
C ILE A 224 0.45 10.64 8.15
N PHE A 225 0.88 10.57 9.41
CA PHE A 225 2.00 11.36 9.90
C PHE A 225 3.34 10.85 9.36
N LEU A 226 3.51 9.53 9.22
CA LEU A 226 4.72 8.96 8.63
C LEU A 226 4.91 9.42 7.19
N SER A 227 3.88 9.28 6.36
CA SER A 227 3.94 9.68 4.96
C SER A 227 4.05 11.20 4.81
N LEU A 228 3.41 11.97 5.69
CA LEU A 228 3.54 13.43 5.70
C LEU A 228 4.97 13.87 6.04
N ALA A 229 5.59 13.28 7.06
CA ALA A 229 6.99 13.56 7.41
C ALA A 229 7.91 13.31 6.21
N LYS A 230 7.75 12.16 5.53
CA LYS A 230 8.52 11.83 4.33
C LYS A 230 8.29 12.80 3.18
N SER A 231 7.04 13.12 2.86
CA SER A 231 6.72 14.09 1.82
C SER A 231 7.36 15.45 2.09
N LEU A 232 7.32 15.93 3.34
CA LEU A 232 7.96 17.18 3.78
C LEU A 232 9.49 17.12 3.68
N LYS A 233 10.09 15.97 4.01
CA LYS A 233 11.53 15.73 3.86
C LYS A 233 11.96 15.89 2.40
N TYR A 234 11.25 15.27 1.45
CA TYR A 234 11.62 15.29 0.03
C TYR A 234 11.53 16.69 -0.61
N ILE A 235 10.64 17.56 -0.12
CA ILE A 235 10.54 18.96 -0.57
C ILE A 235 11.37 19.94 0.27
N GLY A 236 12.22 19.44 1.19
CA GLY A 236 13.21 20.24 1.92
C GLY A 236 12.75 20.88 3.22
N PHE A 237 11.54 20.61 3.72
CA PHE A 237 11.03 21.17 4.99
C PHE A 237 11.48 20.35 6.21
N LYS A 238 12.79 20.32 6.47
CA LYS A 238 13.41 19.46 7.51
C LYS A 238 12.86 19.68 8.92
N LEU A 239 12.77 20.94 9.39
CA LEU A 239 12.27 21.23 10.74
C LEU A 239 10.83 20.73 10.95
N ILE A 240 9.95 20.94 9.96
CA ILE A 240 8.56 20.49 10.05
C ILE A 240 8.50 18.96 9.98
N CYS A 241 9.31 18.34 9.11
CA CYS A 241 9.46 16.89 9.05
C CYS A 241 9.81 16.29 10.42
N ASP A 242 10.81 16.83 11.12
CA ASP A 242 11.24 16.30 12.43
C ASP A 242 10.14 16.43 13.49
N ILE A 243 9.41 17.56 13.50
CA ILE A 243 8.25 17.76 14.41
C ILE A 243 7.16 16.73 14.11
N ILE A 244 6.80 16.54 12.83
CA ILE A 244 5.78 15.57 12.41
C ILE A 244 6.24 14.14 12.72
N PHE A 245 7.54 13.84 12.59
CA PHE A 245 8.11 12.53 12.94
C PHE A 245 7.99 12.22 14.43
N VAL A 246 8.19 13.20 15.32
CA VAL A 246 7.95 13.04 16.76
C VAL A 246 6.46 12.78 17.06
N ILE A 247 5.57 13.51 16.41
CA ILE A 247 4.12 13.30 16.53
C ILE A 247 3.74 11.88 16.06
N PHE A 248 4.26 11.47 14.90
CA PHE A 248 4.13 10.11 14.37
C PHE A 248 4.55 9.06 15.40
N PHE A 249 5.72 9.23 16.03
CA PHE A 249 6.24 8.26 16.99
C PHE A 249 5.30 8.06 18.18
N ILE A 250 4.76 9.15 18.75
CA ILE A 250 3.82 9.09 19.86
C ILE A 250 2.51 8.41 19.42
N ILE A 251 1.95 8.83 18.27
CA ILE A 251 0.71 8.29 17.73
C ILE A 251 0.84 6.81 17.39
N TRP A 252 1.98 6.37 16.86
CA TRP A 252 2.29 4.96 16.61
C TRP A 252 2.15 4.13 17.88
N ILE A 253 2.85 4.53 18.95
CA ILE A 253 2.83 3.78 20.23
C ILE A 253 1.40 3.65 20.76
N VAL A 254 0.66 4.77 20.81
CA VAL A 254 -0.72 4.79 21.31
C VAL A 254 -1.63 3.89 20.49
N ASN A 255 -1.65 4.04 19.17
CA ASN A 255 -2.61 3.32 18.34
C ASN A 255 -2.24 1.85 18.15
N ARG A 256 -0.96 1.56 17.88
CA ARG A 256 -0.50 0.23 17.46
C ARG A 256 -0.14 -0.69 18.63
N HIS A 257 0.40 -0.18 19.73
CA HIS A 257 0.78 -1.04 20.86
C HIS A 257 -0.20 -0.99 22.02
N PHE A 258 -0.72 0.19 22.36
CA PHE A 258 -1.67 0.30 23.47
C PHE A 258 -3.11 -0.03 23.05
N LEU A 259 -3.69 0.72 22.11
CA LEU A 259 -5.10 0.53 21.73
C LEU A 259 -5.33 -0.77 20.97
N PHE A 260 -4.49 -1.09 19.99
CA PHE A 260 -4.60 -2.37 19.27
C PHE A 260 -4.22 -3.57 20.15
N GLY A 261 -3.23 -3.43 21.05
CA GLY A 261 -2.94 -4.42 22.08
C GLY A 261 -4.13 -4.67 23.03
N TYR A 262 -4.83 -3.61 23.45
CA TYR A 262 -6.08 -3.73 24.21
C TYR A 262 -7.19 -4.41 23.40
N LEU A 263 -7.30 -4.14 22.10
CA LEU A 263 -8.26 -4.82 21.23
C LEU A 263 -7.96 -6.34 21.16
N LEU A 264 -6.68 -6.72 21.07
CA LEU A 264 -6.25 -8.11 21.09
C LEU A 264 -6.58 -8.80 22.42
N TYR A 265 -6.33 -8.10 23.54
CA TYR A 265 -6.77 -8.54 24.87
C TYR A 265 -8.29 -8.72 24.96
N SER A 266 -9.05 -7.76 24.43
CA SER A 266 -10.52 -7.81 24.39
C SER A 266 -11.01 -9.03 23.64
N VAL A 267 -10.41 -9.39 22.50
CA VAL A 267 -10.74 -10.62 21.74
C VAL A 267 -10.40 -11.90 22.50
N ALA A 268 -9.34 -11.89 23.31
CA ALA A 268 -8.96 -13.05 24.09
C ALA A 268 -9.89 -13.30 25.29
N VAL A 269 -10.32 -12.24 25.98
CA VAL A 269 -10.92 -12.35 27.31
C VAL A 269 -12.42 -12.03 27.33
N HIS A 270 -12.86 -10.95 26.70
CA HIS A 270 -14.21 -10.42 26.86
C HIS A 270 -15.35 -11.18 26.15
N PRO A 271 -15.17 -11.97 25.07
CA PRO A 271 -16.32 -12.50 24.33
C PRO A 271 -17.27 -13.34 25.19
N LEU A 272 -16.70 -14.14 26.11
CA LEU A 272 -17.45 -15.05 26.98
C LEU A 272 -18.30 -14.33 28.03
N ASN A 273 -18.04 -13.04 28.29
CA ASN A 273 -18.88 -12.25 29.17
C ASN A 273 -20.21 -11.86 28.50
N TYR A 274 -20.27 -11.94 27.17
CA TYR A 274 -21.37 -11.42 26.37
C TYR A 274 -22.09 -12.49 25.56
N ARG A 275 -21.42 -13.61 25.24
CA ARG A 275 -21.98 -14.66 24.40
C ARG A 275 -21.32 -16.02 24.64
N ASP A 276 -22.14 -17.05 24.60
CA ASP A 276 -21.68 -18.44 24.64
C ASP A 276 -21.00 -18.87 23.34
N ILE A 277 -20.15 -19.89 23.43
CA ILE A 277 -19.47 -20.47 22.28
C ILE A 277 -20.51 -21.21 21.43
N GLU A 278 -20.80 -20.68 20.25
CA GLU A 278 -21.89 -21.16 19.40
C GLU A 278 -21.53 -21.01 17.91
N TRP A 279 -21.86 -22.04 17.14
CA TRP A 279 -21.88 -22.00 15.69
C TRP A 279 -23.33 -22.05 15.21
N ASN A 280 -23.89 -20.89 14.86
CA ASN A 280 -25.25 -20.76 14.36
C ASN A 280 -25.30 -19.78 13.16
N PRO A 281 -24.96 -20.26 11.95
CA PRO A 281 -24.96 -19.44 10.74
C PRO A 281 -26.32 -18.86 10.38
N ALA A 282 -27.42 -19.54 10.75
CA ALA A 282 -28.79 -19.06 10.47
C ALA A 282 -29.06 -17.73 11.19
N GLU A 283 -28.53 -17.58 12.41
CA GLU A 283 -28.59 -16.33 13.17
C GLU A 283 -27.39 -15.40 12.92
N GLY A 284 -26.46 -15.80 12.04
CA GLY A 284 -25.22 -15.07 11.75
C GLY A 284 -24.20 -15.09 12.88
N VAL A 285 -24.23 -16.13 13.73
CA VAL A 285 -23.32 -16.32 14.86
C VAL A 285 -22.23 -17.31 14.46
N TYR A 286 -20.98 -16.88 14.56
CA TYR A 286 -19.81 -17.66 14.16
C TYR A 286 -18.74 -17.68 15.26
N PHE A 287 -19.16 -17.61 16.53
CA PHE A 287 -18.23 -17.50 17.64
C PHE A 287 -17.87 -18.90 18.19
N THR A 288 -16.78 -19.46 17.66
CA THR A 288 -16.23 -20.74 18.13
C THR A 288 -14.79 -20.57 18.62
N ARG A 289 -14.31 -21.49 19.47
CA ARG A 289 -12.90 -21.46 19.92
C ARG A 289 -11.88 -21.48 18.77
N PRO A 290 -12.02 -22.32 17.72
CA PRO A 290 -11.13 -22.28 16.58
C PRO A 290 -11.12 -20.92 15.87
N ILE A 291 -12.29 -20.28 15.72
CA ILE A 291 -12.40 -18.97 15.06
C ILE A 291 -11.78 -17.88 15.95
N GLN A 292 -12.02 -17.92 17.26
CA GLN A 292 -11.39 -16.99 18.21
C GLN A 292 -9.86 -17.11 18.14
N ILE A 293 -9.31 -18.33 18.20
CA ILE A 293 -7.87 -18.59 18.10
C ILE A 293 -7.33 -18.11 16.75
N PHE A 294 -8.04 -18.37 15.65
CA PHE A 294 -7.67 -17.87 14.32
C PHE A 294 -7.54 -16.35 14.31
N PHE A 295 -8.54 -15.60 14.80
CA PHE A 295 -8.46 -14.13 14.88
C PHE A 295 -7.31 -13.67 15.76
N LEU A 296 -7.07 -14.30 16.91
CA LEU A 296 -5.95 -13.98 17.79
C LEU A 296 -4.59 -14.24 17.13
N ILE A 297 -4.44 -15.32 16.36
CA ILE A 297 -3.20 -15.62 15.62
C ILE A 297 -2.96 -14.57 14.54
N VAL A 298 -3.99 -14.22 13.76
CA VAL A 298 -3.84 -13.24 12.66
C VAL A 298 -3.59 -11.83 13.21
N MET A 299 -4.33 -11.40 14.24
CA MET A 299 -4.09 -10.12 14.91
C MET A 299 -2.74 -10.09 15.65
N GLY A 300 -2.34 -11.19 16.28
CA GLY A 300 -1.04 -11.32 16.95
C GLY A 300 0.12 -11.32 15.96
N GLY A 301 -0.07 -11.90 14.77
CA GLY A 301 0.85 -11.79 13.64
C GLY A 301 0.99 -10.34 13.17
N LEU A 302 -0.12 -9.59 13.10
CA LEU A 302 -0.07 -8.16 12.82
C LEU A 302 0.72 -7.41 13.90
N GLU A 303 0.44 -7.66 15.19
CA GLU A 303 1.17 -7.03 16.30
C GLU A 303 2.67 -7.35 16.28
N LEU A 304 3.04 -8.58 15.92
CA LEU A 304 4.44 -8.96 15.78
C LEU A 304 5.13 -8.12 14.69
N LEU A 305 4.51 -7.92 13.54
CA LEU A 305 5.04 -7.04 12.49
C LEU A 305 5.16 -5.59 12.99
N LEU A 306 4.16 -5.10 13.72
CA LEU A 306 4.18 -3.76 14.33
C LEU A 306 5.35 -3.59 15.30
N ILE A 307 5.66 -4.60 16.12
CA ILE A 307 6.83 -4.61 17.01
C ILE A 307 8.13 -4.61 16.21
N LEU A 308 8.21 -5.38 15.11
CA LEU A 308 9.39 -5.40 14.25
C LEU A 308 9.65 -4.04 13.60
N TRP A 309 8.63 -3.40 13.04
CA TRP A 309 8.76 -2.04 12.52
C TRP A 309 9.03 -1.01 13.61
N PHE A 310 8.46 -1.18 14.80
CA PHE A 310 8.76 -0.30 15.93
C PHE A 310 10.24 -0.35 16.31
N LYS A 311 10.89 -1.53 16.28
CA LYS A 311 12.35 -1.63 16.45
C LYS A 311 13.12 -0.85 15.40
N MET A 312 12.63 -0.78 14.16
CA MET A 312 13.23 0.04 13.09
C MET A 312 13.06 1.53 13.37
N ILE A 313 11.86 1.95 13.80
CA ILE A 313 11.58 3.33 14.17
C ILE A 313 12.46 3.77 15.34
N LEU A 314 12.65 2.92 16.37
CA LEU A 314 13.55 3.22 17.49
C LEU A 314 14.99 3.45 17.04
N LYS A 315 15.49 2.69 16.05
CA LYS A 315 16.82 2.93 15.48
C LYS A 315 16.93 4.32 14.85
N VAL A 316 15.90 4.75 14.12
CA VAL A 316 15.83 6.12 13.56
C VAL A 316 15.81 7.16 14.67
N VAL A 317 14.97 6.98 15.70
CA VAL A 317 14.90 7.90 16.85
C VAL A 317 16.25 8.03 17.56
N ILE A 318 16.96 6.92 17.79
CA ILE A 318 18.30 6.95 18.41
C ILE A 318 19.29 7.69 17.50
N SER A 319 19.23 7.46 16.19
CA SER A 319 20.06 8.19 15.21
C SER A 319 19.83 9.70 15.27
N VAL A 320 18.58 10.12 15.34
CA VAL A 320 18.18 11.54 15.45
C VAL A 320 18.70 12.17 16.75
N ILE A 321 18.57 11.47 17.88
CA ILE A 321 19.08 11.94 19.18
C ILE A 321 20.61 12.10 19.15
N ASN A 322 21.31 11.25 18.40
CA ASN A 322 22.76 11.32 18.22
C ASN A 322 23.21 12.41 17.21
N GLY A 323 22.28 13.21 16.68
CA GLY A 323 22.56 14.34 15.79
C GLY A 323 22.47 14.03 14.29
N ALA A 324 21.95 12.86 13.90
CA ALA A 324 21.63 12.55 12.51
C ALA A 324 20.24 13.09 12.11
N ASN A 325 19.91 13.09 10.81
CA ASN A 325 18.56 13.41 10.36
C ASN A 325 17.62 12.21 10.60
N ALA A 326 16.30 12.46 10.61
CA ALA A 326 15.27 11.42 10.70
C ALA A 326 15.15 10.63 9.38
N ASP A 327 16.16 9.81 9.11
CA ASP A 327 16.26 9.00 7.89
C ASP A 327 15.63 7.62 8.10
N ASP A 328 14.76 7.22 7.18
CA ASP A 328 14.06 5.93 7.25
C ASP A 328 14.94 4.82 6.68
N ILE A 329 15.56 4.04 7.57
CA ILE A 329 16.44 2.91 7.24
C ILE A 329 15.79 1.82 6.36
N ARG A 330 14.48 1.90 6.09
CA ARG A 330 13.78 1.01 5.15
C ARG A 330 13.98 1.40 3.69
N SER A 331 14.30 2.66 3.41
CA SER A 331 14.37 3.23 2.05
C SER A 331 15.79 3.49 1.53
N ASP A 332 16.83 3.22 2.33
CA ASP A 332 18.19 3.72 2.07
C ASP A 332 18.98 2.94 0.99
N ASP A 333 18.60 1.71 0.61
CA ASP A 333 19.33 0.95 -0.43
C ASP A 333 18.82 1.16 -1.85
N GLU A 334 17.77 1.97 -2.05
CA GLU A 334 17.45 2.44 -3.41
C GLU A 334 18.59 3.31 -3.97
N GLU A 335 19.47 3.83 -3.09
CA GLU A 335 20.65 4.62 -3.46
C GLU A 335 21.93 3.74 -3.54
N GLU A 336 22.11 2.77 -2.63
CA GLU A 336 23.31 1.90 -2.61
C GLU A 336 23.38 0.91 -3.80
N GLU A 337 22.26 0.35 -4.28
CA GLU A 337 22.26 -0.52 -5.47
C GLU A 337 22.54 0.27 -6.77
N GLU A 338 22.34 1.59 -6.80
CA GLU A 338 22.64 2.43 -7.96
C GLU A 338 24.11 2.87 -8.01
N GLU A 339 24.76 3.11 -6.87
CA GLU A 339 26.19 3.49 -6.82
C GLU A 339 27.11 2.34 -7.26
N GLU A 340 26.80 1.08 -6.93
CA GLU A 340 27.62 -0.07 -7.37
C GLU A 340 27.55 -0.34 -8.89
N VAL A 341 26.47 0.07 -9.58
CA VAL A 341 26.29 -0.20 -11.02
C VAL A 341 26.96 0.86 -11.91
N VAL A 342 27.24 2.06 -11.40
CA VAL A 342 27.87 3.16 -12.17
C VAL A 342 29.37 2.93 -12.42
N VAL A 343 30.03 1.99 -11.71
CA VAL A 343 31.49 1.83 -11.74
C VAL A 343 32.01 0.82 -12.80
N VAL A 344 31.15 0.14 -13.58
CA VAL A 344 31.61 -0.87 -14.56
C VAL A 344 31.71 -0.31 -15.99
N ASP A 345 32.92 0.17 -16.30
CA ASP A 345 33.62 0.25 -17.60
C ASP A 345 32.95 0.95 -18.80
N GLU A 346 33.31 2.22 -19.00
CA GLU A 346 33.46 2.84 -20.32
C GLU A 346 34.95 2.81 -20.72
N LYS A 347 35.41 1.70 -21.31
CA LYS A 347 36.68 1.65 -22.04
C LYS A 347 36.49 1.12 -23.46
N SER A 348 36.28 2.10 -24.34
CA SER A 348 36.80 2.21 -25.71
C SER A 348 37.03 0.94 -26.54
N GLU A 349 36.21 0.77 -27.58
CA GLU A 349 36.66 0.19 -28.86
C GLU A 349 36.13 1.03 -30.02
N THR A 350 36.93 2.00 -30.47
CA THR A 350 36.81 2.60 -31.80
C THR A 350 37.69 1.80 -32.76
N ASN A 351 37.07 1.04 -33.68
CA ASN A 351 37.77 0.47 -34.83
C ASN A 351 37.38 1.22 -36.11
N ASP A 352 38.23 2.17 -36.49
CA ASP A 352 38.26 2.80 -37.81
C ASP A 352 38.78 1.79 -38.84
N VAL A 353 37.95 1.47 -39.83
CA VAL A 353 38.35 0.69 -41.01
C VAL A 353 39.05 1.63 -41.99
N LYS A 354 40.36 1.46 -42.18
CA LYS A 354 41.09 2.00 -43.33
C LYS A 354 41.73 0.86 -44.13
N GLU A 355 41.27 0.75 -45.38
CA GLU A 355 41.87 -0.07 -46.43
C GLU A 355 43.37 0.23 -46.63
N ARG A 356 44.17 -0.83 -46.84
CA ARG A 356 45.42 -0.75 -47.59
C ARG A 356 45.73 -2.05 -48.33
N VAL A 357 46.03 -1.86 -49.61
CA VAL A 357 46.44 -2.80 -50.66
C VAL A 357 47.75 -3.54 -50.29
N PRO A 358 47.96 -4.81 -50.71
CA PRO A 358 49.12 -5.62 -50.30
C PRO A 358 50.33 -5.49 -51.24
N SER A 359 51.53 -5.70 -50.70
CA SER A 359 52.78 -5.95 -51.44
C SER A 359 53.65 -6.99 -50.69
N PRO A 360 54.46 -7.82 -51.37
CA PRO A 360 54.65 -9.22 -50.97
C PRO A 360 56.07 -9.61 -50.49
N LYS A 361 56.10 -10.78 -49.83
CA LYS A 361 57.18 -11.81 -49.80
C LYS A 361 58.50 -11.50 -49.09
N GLY A 362 58.58 -12.02 -47.86
CA GLY A 362 59.54 -13.01 -47.35
C GLY A 362 60.97 -13.10 -47.90
N SER A 363 61.92 -13.10 -46.97
CA SER A 363 63.17 -13.88 -47.02
C SER A 363 63.57 -14.32 -45.59
N PRO A 364 63.95 -15.58 -45.35
CA PRO A 364 64.41 -16.09 -44.06
C PRO A 364 65.94 -16.21 -44.00
N LYS A 365 66.50 -16.27 -42.77
CA LYS A 365 67.82 -16.82 -42.34
C LYS A 365 68.21 -16.14 -41.00
N THR A 366 68.84 -16.70 -39.99
CA THR A 366 69.29 -18.05 -39.58
C THR A 366 69.63 -17.93 -38.08
N GLU A 367 69.63 -19.07 -37.41
CA GLU A 367 70.05 -19.40 -36.05
C GLU A 367 71.25 -18.62 -35.46
N LEU A 368 71.21 -18.41 -34.14
CA LEU A 368 72.34 -18.66 -33.23
C LEU A 368 71.80 -18.88 -31.80
N LYS A 369 72.01 -20.11 -31.29
CA LYS A 369 71.87 -20.51 -29.88
C LYS A 369 73.26 -20.42 -29.22
N GLN A 370 73.30 -19.89 -28.00
CA GLN A 370 74.30 -20.05 -26.92
C GLN A 370 73.78 -19.13 -25.79
N GLU A 371 73.52 -19.52 -24.54
CA GLU A 371 73.66 -20.75 -23.75
C GLU A 371 72.40 -20.94 -22.89
#